data_AF-A0A2V6H2A3-F1
#
_entry.id   AF-A0A2V6H2A3-F1
#
_cell.length_a   1.000
_cell.length_b   1.000
_cell.length_c   1.000
_cell.angle_alpha   90.00
_cell.angle_beta   90.00
_cell.angle_gamma   90.00
#
_symmetry.space_group_name_H-M   'P 1'
#
loop_
_entity.id
_entity.type
_entity.pdbx_description
1 polymer ?
#
loop_
_entity_poly.entity_id
_entity_poly.type
_entity_poly.pdbx_seq_one_letter_code
_entity_poly.pdbx_strand_id
1 'polypeptide(L)'
;MTPFLRKLLGQNWLLLLIMLALAVFGVVAIYSATSTRSDPYAADFWRKQANWVAVGVFAFMVTSLVHYRWIRWGALPMYLAGIVFLILTKFIGVKVYGARSWLHLGPINFQPAQLAVVAGIMVLALFLTQFRQMHPALRLLLSGAIAGAPCLLILMQPDLGEVIIWVPVMFALWFVAGLPLRYLVCIILIAIAFIPIAINFGLKPYQQQR
;
A
#
# COMPACT_ATOMS: atom_id res chain seq x y z
N MET A 1 34.16 13.16 8.73
CA MET A 1 32.71 13.17 8.40
C MET A 1 31.98 12.28 9.37
N THR A 2 30.98 12.79 10.10
CA THR A 2 30.18 11.96 11.02
C THR A 2 29.41 10.88 10.25
N PRO A 3 29.11 9.71 10.85
CA PRO A 3 28.35 8.64 10.18
C PRO A 3 26.98 9.12 9.68
N PHE A 4 26.40 10.13 10.35
CA PHE A 4 25.18 10.81 9.94
C PHE A 4 25.34 11.55 8.60
N LEU A 5 26.37 12.39 8.47
CA LEU A 5 26.63 13.17 7.25
C LEU A 5 26.89 12.28 6.03
N ARG A 6 27.59 11.15 6.20
CA ARG A 6 27.78 10.17 5.11
C ARG A 6 26.48 9.53 4.65
N LYS A 7 25.57 9.22 5.58
CA LYS A 7 24.28 8.59 5.25
C LYS A 7 23.33 9.55 4.55
N LEU A 8 23.36 10.82 4.95
CA LEU A 8 22.57 11.90 4.34
C LEU A 8 23.12 12.26 2.95
N LEU A 9 24.43 12.47 2.82
CA LEU A 9 25.07 12.79 1.54
C LEU A 9 25.07 11.62 0.54
N GLY A 10 24.96 10.37 1.02
CA GLY A 10 24.87 9.17 0.19
C GLY A 10 23.47 8.86 -0.36
N GLN A 11 22.46 9.70 -0.08
CA GLN A 11 21.13 9.54 -0.66
C GLN A 11 21.13 9.91 -2.14
N ASN A 12 20.22 9.30 -2.90
CA ASN A 12 20.00 9.67 -4.29
C ASN A 12 19.21 10.99 -4.36
N TRP A 13 19.94 12.11 -4.32
CA TRP A 13 19.39 13.46 -4.32
C TRP A 13 18.54 13.76 -5.56
N LEU A 14 18.86 13.17 -6.71
CA LEU A 14 18.06 13.32 -7.93
C LEU A 14 16.66 12.72 -7.73
N LEU A 15 16.58 11.52 -7.16
CA LEU A 15 15.30 10.86 -6.88
C LEU A 15 14.50 11.65 -5.84
N LEU A 16 15.15 12.18 -4.81
CA LEU A 16 14.52 13.06 -3.83
C LEU A 16 13.95 14.34 -4.47
N LEU A 17 14.71 14.98 -5.36
CA LEU A 17 14.28 16.18 -6.06
C LEU A 17 13.07 15.89 -6.96
N ILE A 18 13.08 14.78 -7.71
CA ILE A 18 11.96 14.35 -8.55
C ILE A 18 10.70 14.09 -7.69
N MET A 19 10.85 13.41 -6.55
CA MET A 19 9.73 13.19 -5.62
C MET A 19 9.14 14.51 -5.10
N LEU A 20 10.00 15.47 -4.71
CA LEU A 20 9.54 16.79 -4.26
C LEU A 20 8.87 17.57 -5.38
N ALA A 21 9.41 17.54 -6.60
CA ALA A 21 8.82 18.19 -7.76
C ALA A 21 7.41 17.65 -8.06
N LEU A 22 7.22 16.33 -8.00
CA LEU A 22 5.91 15.70 -8.15
C LEU A 22 4.95 16.08 -7.01
N ALA A 23 5.43 16.14 -5.77
CA ALA A 23 4.63 16.56 -4.62
C ALA A 23 4.15 18.02 -4.75
N VAL A 24 5.05 18.93 -5.14
CA VAL A 24 4.72 20.35 -5.39
C VAL A 24 3.74 20.47 -6.54
N PHE A 25 3.97 19.74 -7.63
CA PHE A 25 3.04 19.70 -8.76
C PHE A 25 1.64 19.23 -8.32
N GLY A 26 1.55 18.20 -7.47
CA GLY A 26 0.29 17.75 -6.89
C GLY A 26 -0.43 18.82 -6.06
N VAL A 27 0.30 19.59 -5.24
CA VAL A 27 -0.28 20.72 -4.48
C VAL A 27 -0.80 21.81 -5.42
N VAL A 28 -0.05 22.16 -6.46
CA VAL A 28 -0.47 23.14 -7.47
C VAL A 28 -1.70 22.65 -8.23
N ALA A 29 -1.76 21.37 -8.59
CA ALA A 29 -2.92 20.78 -9.24
C ALA A 29 -4.18 20.86 -8.36
N ILE A 30 -4.04 20.60 -7.05
CA ILE A 30 -5.16 20.74 -6.09
C ILE A 30 -5.60 22.19 -5.96
N TYR A 31 -4.66 23.13 -5.89
CA TYR A 31 -4.96 24.55 -5.88
C TYR A 31 -5.77 24.95 -7.13
N SER A 32 -5.31 24.55 -8.31
CA SER A 32 -5.98 24.84 -9.59
C SER A 32 -7.35 24.17 -9.71
N ALA A 33 -7.53 22.97 -9.18
CA ALA A 33 -8.82 22.27 -9.22
C ALA A 33 -9.83 22.88 -8.23
N THR A 34 -9.34 23.53 -7.17
CA THR A 34 -10.19 24.02 -6.09
C THR A 34 -10.43 25.52 -6.13
N SER A 35 -9.65 26.28 -6.91
CA SER A 35 -9.80 27.73 -7.08
C SER A 35 -11.17 28.15 -7.63
N THR A 36 -11.85 27.26 -8.36
CA THR A 36 -13.17 27.53 -8.97
C THR A 36 -14.33 27.13 -8.05
N ARG A 37 -14.07 26.51 -6.89
CA ARG A 37 -15.14 26.13 -5.94
C ARG A 37 -15.50 27.31 -5.03
N SER A 38 -16.79 27.54 -4.88
CA SER A 38 -17.37 28.57 -4.00
C SER A 38 -17.37 28.21 -2.51
N ASP A 39 -17.03 26.97 -2.15
CA ASP A 39 -16.97 26.50 -0.76
C ASP A 39 -15.63 26.90 -0.10
N PRO A 40 -15.64 27.75 0.96
CA PRO A 40 -14.44 28.18 1.68
C PRO A 40 -13.64 27.02 2.27
N TYR A 41 -14.29 25.91 2.63
CA TYR A 41 -13.62 24.75 3.19
C TYR A 41 -12.82 23.98 2.14
N ALA A 42 -13.32 23.97 0.90
CA ALA A 42 -12.61 23.37 -0.22
C ALA A 42 -11.36 24.20 -0.58
N ALA A 43 -11.47 25.54 -0.56
CA ALA A 43 -10.36 26.44 -0.88
C ALA A 43 -9.10 26.23 -0.01
N ASP A 44 -9.23 25.57 1.15
CA ASP A 44 -8.12 25.29 2.07
C ASP A 44 -7.46 23.91 1.86
N PHE A 45 -7.95 23.07 0.95
CA PHE A 45 -7.40 21.72 0.72
C PHE A 45 -5.94 21.72 0.27
N TRP A 46 -5.51 22.72 -0.50
CA TRP A 46 -4.10 22.82 -0.90
C TRP A 46 -3.17 23.10 0.29
N ARG A 47 -3.63 23.88 1.30
CA ARG A 47 -2.84 24.12 2.53
C ARG A 47 -2.71 22.85 3.35
N LYS A 48 -3.82 22.11 3.49
CA LYS A 48 -3.80 20.80 4.14
C LYS A 48 -2.85 19.84 3.42
N GLN A 49 -2.89 19.79 2.09
CA GLN A 49 -1.96 18.97 1.32
C GLN A 49 -0.50 19.39 1.52
N ALA A 50 -0.20 20.69 1.50
CA ALA A 50 1.15 21.20 1.72
C ALA A 50 1.69 20.80 3.10
N ASN A 51 0.86 20.88 4.15
CA ASN A 51 1.21 20.42 5.49
C ASN A 51 1.47 18.91 5.52
N TRP A 52 0.64 18.10 4.86
CA TRP A 52 0.86 16.65 4.75
C TRP A 52 2.11 16.28 3.96
N VAL A 53 2.46 17.05 2.91
CA VAL A 53 3.74 16.89 2.19
C VAL A 53 4.91 17.18 3.13
N ALA A 54 4.85 18.25 3.92
CA ALA A 54 5.91 18.57 4.89
C ALA A 54 6.08 17.46 5.95
N VAL A 55 4.96 16.96 6.51
CA VAL A 55 4.96 15.82 7.44
C VAL A 55 5.51 14.55 6.77
N GLY A 56 5.14 14.29 5.51
CA GLY A 56 5.63 13.15 4.74
C GLY A 56 7.12 13.21 4.46
N VAL A 57 7.65 14.39 4.10
CA VAL A 57 9.10 14.61 3.91
C VAL A 57 9.85 14.43 5.22
N PHE A 58 9.32 14.92 6.32
CA PHE A 58 9.89 14.70 7.65
C PHE A 58 9.92 13.20 8.01
N ALA A 59 8.79 12.49 7.81
CA ALA A 59 8.70 11.05 8.04
C ALA A 59 9.66 10.26 7.15
N PHE A 60 9.82 10.65 5.88
CA PHE A 60 10.80 10.09 4.95
C PHE A 60 12.24 10.27 5.48
N MET A 61 12.60 11.48 5.90
CA MET A 61 13.94 11.76 6.44
C MET A 61 14.24 10.90 7.66
N VAL A 62 13.33 10.85 8.64
CA VAL A 62 13.48 10.02 9.84
C VAL A 62 13.63 8.54 9.47
N THR A 63 12.77 8.03 8.59
CA THR A 63 12.79 6.61 8.19
C THR A 63 14.06 6.26 7.40
N SER A 64 14.56 7.18 6.57
CA SER A 64 15.79 6.99 5.80
C SER A 64 17.05 6.86 6.66
N LEU A 65 17.02 7.42 7.87
CA LEU A 65 18.09 7.32 8.85
C LEU A 65 18.07 5.98 9.59
N VAL A 66 16.95 5.26 9.58
CA VAL A 66 16.84 3.92 10.19
C VAL A 66 17.72 2.95 9.44
N HIS A 67 18.43 2.08 10.16
CA HIS A 67 19.29 1.07 9.55
C HIS A 67 18.46 -0.14 9.12
N TYR A 68 18.73 -0.70 7.93
CA TYR A 68 17.95 -1.80 7.33
C TYR A 68 17.79 -3.02 8.26
N ARG A 69 18.77 -3.24 9.15
CA ARG A 69 18.73 -4.33 10.13
C ARG A 69 17.55 -4.20 11.11
N TRP A 70 17.18 -2.99 11.51
CA TRP A 70 16.00 -2.75 12.35
C TRP A 70 14.70 -3.00 11.58
N ILE A 71 14.67 -2.65 10.30
CA ILE A 71 13.51 -2.90 9.42
C ILE A 71 13.20 -4.40 9.37
N ARG A 72 14.23 -5.25 9.27
CA ARG A 72 14.05 -6.72 9.29
C ARG A 72 13.41 -7.23 10.57
N TRP A 73 13.74 -6.64 11.72
CA TRP A 73 13.19 -7.05 13.02
C TRP A 73 11.80 -6.46 13.25
N GLY A 74 11.53 -5.26 12.74
CA GLY A 74 10.24 -4.59 12.84
C GLY A 74 9.17 -5.10 11.86
N ALA A 75 9.55 -5.77 10.76
CA ALA A 75 8.63 -6.22 9.73
C ALA A 75 7.47 -7.08 10.27
N LEU A 76 7.77 -8.12 11.04
CA LEU A 76 6.75 -9.02 11.58
C LEU A 76 5.84 -8.31 12.62
N PRO A 77 6.36 -7.57 13.62
CA PRO A 77 5.54 -6.76 14.51
C PRO A 77 4.65 -5.75 13.77
N MET A 78 5.18 -5.05 12.76
CA MET A 78 4.40 -4.10 11.97
C MET A 78 3.28 -4.78 11.18
N TYR A 79 3.53 -5.98 10.67
CA TYR A 79 2.54 -6.75 9.93
C TYR A 79 1.41 -7.24 10.84
N LEU A 80 1.74 -7.77 12.02
CA LEU A 80 0.75 -8.16 13.02
C LEU A 80 -0.03 -6.94 13.51
N ALA A 81 0.63 -5.81 13.75
CA ALA A 81 -0.04 -4.56 14.09
C ALA A 81 -0.99 -4.09 12.97
N GLY A 82 -0.59 -4.19 11.71
CA GLY A 82 -1.43 -3.89 10.56
C GLY A 82 -2.68 -4.76 10.49
N ILE A 83 -2.55 -6.07 10.72
CA ILE A 83 -3.69 -6.99 10.84
C ILE A 83 -4.61 -6.58 11.99
N VAL A 84 -4.06 -6.31 13.17
CA VAL A 84 -4.84 -5.89 14.34
C VAL A 84 -5.61 -4.61 14.04
N PHE A 85 -4.97 -3.61 13.41
CA PHE A 85 -5.65 -2.39 13.03
C PHE A 85 -6.72 -2.60 11.97
N LEU A 86 -6.50 -3.47 10.97
CA LEU A 86 -7.55 -3.82 10.01
C LEU A 86 -8.75 -4.48 10.69
N ILE A 87 -8.53 -5.37 11.66
CA ILE A 87 -9.60 -5.95 12.46
C ILE A 87 -10.32 -4.86 13.26
N LEU A 88 -9.57 -3.98 13.93
CA LEU A 88 -10.11 -2.89 14.73
C LEU A 88 -10.97 -1.92 13.91
N THR A 89 -10.57 -1.64 12.67
CA THR A 89 -11.27 -0.73 11.75
C THR A 89 -12.66 -1.26 11.39
N LYS A 90 -12.86 -2.58 11.38
CA LYS A 90 -14.20 -3.15 11.18
C LYS A 90 -15.18 -2.70 12.28
N PHE A 91 -14.70 -2.57 13.51
CA PHE A 91 -15.52 -2.24 14.69
C PHE A 91 -15.63 -0.73 14.92
N ILE A 92 -14.51 -0.01 14.86
CA ILE A 92 -14.40 1.41 15.26
C ILE A 92 -14.22 2.34 14.05
N GLY A 93 -14.01 1.79 12.86
CA GLY A 93 -13.80 2.57 11.64
C GLY A 93 -15.03 3.37 11.23
N VAL A 94 -14.78 4.58 10.73
CA VAL A 94 -15.82 5.47 10.23
C VAL A 94 -16.22 5.04 8.83
N LYS A 95 -17.52 5.07 8.56
CA LYS A 95 -18.07 4.70 7.26
C LYS A 95 -17.94 5.87 6.29
N VAL A 96 -17.08 5.73 5.29
CA VAL A 96 -16.86 6.71 4.22
C VAL A 96 -17.16 6.03 2.89
N TYR A 97 -18.04 6.60 2.06
CA TYR A 97 -18.49 6.03 0.78
C TYR A 97 -19.00 4.56 0.83
N GLY A 98 -19.49 4.11 2.00
CA GLY A 98 -19.98 2.74 2.17
C GLY A 98 -18.99 1.77 2.80
N ALA A 99 -17.71 2.11 2.83
CA ALA A 99 -16.61 1.31 3.38
C ALA A 99 -16.17 1.81 4.76
N ARG A 100 -15.76 0.90 5.66
CA ARG A 100 -15.22 1.24 6.99
C ARG A 100 -13.71 1.01 6.98
N SER A 101 -12.99 1.98 6.47
CA SER A 101 -11.55 1.82 6.16
C SER A 101 -10.66 2.86 6.83
N TRP A 102 -11.27 3.86 7.47
CA TRP A 102 -10.58 4.99 8.08
C TRP A 102 -10.78 4.97 9.60
N LEU A 103 -9.66 5.08 10.33
CA LEU A 103 -9.64 5.33 11.76
C LEU A 103 -9.42 6.83 11.97
N HIS A 104 -10.43 7.50 12.53
CA HIS A 104 -10.33 8.92 12.90
C HIS A 104 -9.68 9.04 14.28
N LEU A 105 -8.41 9.43 14.29
CA LEU A 105 -7.63 9.70 15.51
C LEU A 105 -7.59 11.22 15.72
N GLY A 106 -8.76 11.80 16.00
CA GLY A 106 -8.92 13.26 16.16
C GLY A 106 -8.58 14.03 14.89
N PRO A 107 -7.47 14.80 14.84
CA PRO A 107 -7.07 15.57 13.66
C PRO A 107 -6.45 14.72 12.54
N ILE A 108 -6.10 13.46 12.82
CA ILE A 108 -5.40 12.57 11.89
C ILE A 108 -6.35 11.46 11.44
N ASN A 109 -6.43 11.27 10.12
CA ASN A 109 -7.11 10.14 9.51
C ASN A 109 -6.05 9.09 9.18
N PHE A 110 -6.11 7.95 9.86
CA PHE A 110 -5.19 6.84 9.63
C PHE A 110 -5.90 5.74 8.85
N GLN A 111 -5.25 5.26 7.79
CA GLN A 111 -5.77 4.17 6.96
C GLN A 111 -4.94 2.90 7.18
N PRO A 112 -5.46 1.91 7.94
CA PRO A 112 -4.71 0.71 8.28
C PRO A 112 -4.30 -0.16 7.10
N ALA A 113 -5.05 -0.10 5.99
CA ALA A 113 -4.72 -0.82 4.76
C ALA A 113 -3.32 -0.45 4.24
N GLN A 114 -2.94 0.83 4.26
CA GLN A 114 -1.62 1.27 3.81
C GLN A 114 -0.49 0.70 4.68
N LEU A 115 -0.68 0.68 6.00
CA LEU A 115 0.27 0.06 6.92
C LEU A 115 0.40 -1.44 6.64
N ALA A 116 -0.73 -2.13 6.42
CA ALA A 116 -0.75 -3.56 6.11
C ALA A 116 -0.03 -3.89 4.79
N VAL A 117 -0.19 -3.06 3.75
CA VAL A 117 0.53 -3.21 2.48
C VAL A 117 2.04 -3.05 2.69
N VAL A 118 2.48 -1.96 3.32
CA VAL A 118 3.91 -1.70 3.55
C VAL A 118 4.53 -2.79 4.42
N ALA A 119 3.87 -3.17 5.51
CA ALA A 119 4.35 -4.22 6.40
C ALA A 119 4.33 -5.60 5.74
N GLY A 120 3.32 -5.89 4.93
CA GLY A 120 3.22 -7.13 4.15
C GLY A 120 4.34 -7.25 3.13
N ILE A 121 4.66 -6.18 2.40
CA ILE A 121 5.81 -6.15 1.49
C ILE A 121 7.09 -6.53 2.22
N MET A 122 7.32 -5.95 3.41
CA MET A 122 8.52 -6.25 4.21
C MET A 122 8.56 -7.72 4.65
N VAL A 123 7.46 -8.25 5.20
CA VAL A 123 7.38 -9.66 5.64
C VAL A 123 7.54 -10.62 4.46
N LEU A 124 6.88 -10.33 3.34
CA LEU A 124 6.99 -11.14 2.12
C LEU A 124 8.40 -11.12 1.55
N ALA A 125 9.07 -9.96 1.53
CA ALA A 125 10.46 -9.86 1.08
C ALA A 125 11.38 -10.73 1.96
N LEU A 126 11.20 -10.69 3.28
CA LEU A 126 11.97 -11.52 4.21
C LEU A 126 11.69 -13.01 4.00
N PHE A 127 10.41 -13.39 3.88
CA PHE A 127 9.98 -14.76 3.65
C PHE A 127 10.55 -15.32 2.34
N LEU A 128 10.39 -14.57 1.23
CA LEU A 128 10.86 -14.98 -0.10
C LEU A 128 12.38 -15.09 -0.18
N THR A 129 13.10 -14.29 0.61
CA THR A 129 14.57 -14.35 0.70
C THR A 129 15.05 -15.51 1.56
N GLN A 130 14.43 -15.74 2.73
CA GLN A 130 14.82 -16.79 3.66
C GLN A 130 14.52 -18.19 3.13
N PHE A 131 13.38 -18.37 2.47
CA PHE A 131 12.94 -19.67 1.93
C PHE A 131 13.24 -19.83 0.44
N ARG A 132 14.36 -19.27 -0.03
CA ARG A 132 14.72 -19.31 -1.46
C ARG A 132 14.89 -20.74 -2.01
N GLN A 133 15.36 -21.67 -1.18
CA GLN A 133 15.55 -23.08 -1.55
C GLN A 133 14.26 -23.92 -1.55
N MET A 134 13.16 -23.37 -1.03
CA MET A 134 11.88 -24.06 -1.00
C MET A 134 11.30 -24.19 -2.42
N HIS A 135 10.53 -25.25 -2.65
CA HIS A 135 9.90 -25.49 -3.95
C HIS A 135 9.04 -24.27 -4.40
N PRO A 136 9.14 -23.83 -5.66
CA PRO A 136 8.48 -22.62 -6.16
C PRO A 136 6.96 -22.57 -5.90
N ALA A 137 6.27 -23.70 -6.07
CA ALA A 137 4.82 -23.77 -5.85
C ALA A 137 4.43 -23.55 -4.38
N LEU A 138 5.23 -24.04 -3.44
CA LEU A 138 4.97 -23.90 -2.01
C LEU A 138 5.29 -22.47 -1.54
N ARG A 139 6.36 -21.86 -2.10
CA ARG A 139 6.66 -20.43 -1.91
C ARG A 139 5.52 -19.55 -2.41
N LEU A 140 4.97 -19.86 -3.59
CA LEU A 140 3.83 -19.15 -4.16
C LEU A 140 2.60 -19.25 -3.24
N LEU A 141 2.26 -20.47 -2.81
CA LEU A 141 1.11 -20.70 -1.94
C LEU A 141 1.24 -19.99 -0.58
N LEU A 142 2.39 -20.08 0.08
CA LEU A 142 2.62 -19.45 1.38
C LEU A 142 2.69 -17.92 1.28
N SER A 143 3.35 -17.37 0.27
CA SER A 143 3.35 -15.91 0.06
C SER A 143 1.97 -15.39 -0.31
N GLY A 144 1.19 -16.15 -1.09
CA GLY A 144 -0.21 -15.88 -1.35
C GLY A 144 -1.07 -15.92 -0.09
N ALA A 145 -0.82 -16.84 0.84
CA ALA A 145 -1.52 -16.91 2.12
C ALA A 145 -1.18 -15.71 3.03
N ILE A 146 0.09 -15.30 3.08
CA ILE A 146 0.52 -14.11 3.82
C ILE A 146 -0.17 -12.86 3.24
N ALA A 147 -0.13 -12.63 1.93
CA ALA A 147 -0.84 -11.49 1.34
C ALA A 147 -2.38 -11.62 1.40
N GLY A 148 -2.89 -12.86 1.40
CA GLY A 148 -4.31 -13.16 1.45
C GLY A 148 -4.96 -12.71 2.76
N ALA A 149 -4.25 -12.80 3.89
CA ALA A 149 -4.78 -12.38 5.18
C ALA A 149 -5.22 -10.90 5.21
N PRO A 150 -4.38 -9.90 4.89
CA PRO A 150 -4.83 -8.51 4.81
C PRO A 150 -5.82 -8.28 3.66
N CYS A 151 -5.64 -8.91 2.49
CA CYS A 151 -6.60 -8.79 1.39
C CYS A 151 -8.03 -9.18 1.80
N LEU A 152 -8.19 -10.32 2.49
CA LEU A 152 -9.49 -10.78 2.95
C LEU A 152 -10.10 -9.82 3.98
N LEU A 153 -9.30 -9.29 4.90
CA LEU A 153 -9.78 -8.31 5.89
C LEU A 153 -10.22 -7.00 5.22
N ILE A 154 -9.50 -6.53 4.20
CA ILE A 154 -9.87 -5.32 3.44
C ILE A 154 -11.12 -5.58 2.58
N LEU A 155 -11.27 -6.76 1.99
CA LEU A 155 -12.49 -7.16 1.28
C LEU A 155 -13.72 -7.15 2.20
N MET A 156 -13.55 -7.50 3.48
CA MET A 156 -14.63 -7.39 4.48
C MET A 156 -14.98 -5.94 4.84
N GLN A 157 -14.13 -4.96 4.51
CA GLN A 157 -14.37 -3.51 4.70
C GLN A 157 -15.03 -2.84 3.48
N PRO A 158 -15.66 -3.63 2.61
CA PRO A 158 -15.92 -3.37 1.19
C PRO A 158 -14.98 -2.44 0.40
N ASP A 159 -13.67 -2.48 0.65
CA ASP A 159 -12.75 -1.49 0.07
C ASP A 159 -11.90 -2.06 -1.08
N LEU A 160 -12.52 -2.16 -2.27
CA LEU A 160 -11.92 -2.84 -3.43
C LEU A 160 -10.65 -2.16 -3.95
N GLY A 161 -10.54 -0.83 -3.82
CA GLY A 161 -9.38 -0.08 -4.31
C GLY A 161 -8.08 -0.54 -3.68
N GLU A 162 -8.10 -0.76 -2.36
CA GLU A 162 -6.93 -1.20 -1.59
C GLU A 162 -6.57 -2.67 -1.86
N VAL A 163 -7.56 -3.51 -2.18
CA VAL A 163 -7.33 -4.93 -2.53
C VAL A 163 -6.59 -5.04 -3.86
N ILE A 164 -6.95 -4.20 -4.83
CA ILE A 164 -6.34 -4.20 -6.17
C ILE A 164 -4.85 -3.88 -6.10
N ILE A 165 -4.40 -3.05 -5.14
CA ILE A 165 -2.98 -2.68 -4.95
C ILE A 165 -2.11 -3.91 -4.65
N TRP A 166 -2.65 -4.93 -3.97
CA TRP A 166 -1.90 -6.14 -3.66
C TRP A 166 -1.53 -6.94 -4.91
N VAL A 167 -2.30 -6.85 -5.99
CA VAL A 167 -2.04 -7.60 -7.23
C VAL A 167 -0.68 -7.22 -7.83
N PRO A 168 -0.41 -5.97 -8.26
CA PRO A 168 0.88 -5.59 -8.82
C PRO A 168 2.03 -5.75 -7.81
N VAL A 169 1.77 -5.52 -6.51
CA VAL A 169 2.77 -5.72 -5.45
C VAL A 169 3.22 -7.18 -5.39
N MET A 170 2.30 -8.13 -5.39
CA MET A 170 2.60 -9.56 -5.35
C MET A 170 3.35 -10.02 -6.59
N PHE A 171 2.90 -9.58 -7.77
CA PHE A 171 3.59 -9.89 -9.03
C PHE A 171 5.02 -9.37 -9.05
N ALA A 172 5.24 -8.12 -8.61
CA ALA A 172 6.57 -7.53 -8.54
C ALA A 172 7.47 -8.31 -7.56
N LEU A 173 6.97 -8.64 -6.36
CA LEU A 173 7.73 -9.40 -5.37
C LEU A 173 8.08 -10.80 -5.86
N TRP A 174 7.14 -11.49 -6.51
CA TRP A 174 7.41 -12.82 -7.04
C TRP A 174 8.42 -12.80 -8.17
N PHE A 175 8.32 -11.82 -9.07
CA PHE A 175 9.27 -11.62 -10.16
C PHE A 175 10.68 -11.35 -9.62
N VAL A 176 10.83 -10.42 -8.67
CA VAL A 176 12.13 -10.09 -8.04
C VAL A 176 12.67 -11.26 -7.22
N ALA A 177 11.82 -12.06 -6.58
CA ALA A 177 12.21 -13.24 -5.82
C ALA A 177 12.69 -14.43 -6.69
N GLY A 178 12.69 -14.27 -8.01
CA GLY A 178 13.15 -15.25 -8.98
C GLY A 178 12.21 -16.45 -9.11
N LEU A 179 10.90 -16.27 -8.89
CA LEU A 179 9.94 -17.32 -9.18
C LEU A 179 9.89 -17.60 -10.69
N PRO A 180 9.75 -18.86 -11.12
CA PRO A 180 9.75 -19.19 -12.54
C PRO A 180 8.60 -18.51 -13.26
N LEU A 181 8.88 -17.81 -14.37
CA LEU A 181 7.89 -17.05 -15.16
C LEU A 181 6.66 -17.89 -15.54
N ARG A 182 6.84 -19.20 -15.78
CA ARG A 182 5.74 -20.13 -16.05
C ARG A 182 4.63 -20.06 -14.99
N TYR A 183 4.96 -19.95 -13.70
CA TYR A 183 3.96 -19.86 -12.64
C TYR A 183 3.23 -18.51 -12.66
N LEU A 184 3.94 -17.42 -12.93
CA LEU A 184 3.34 -16.08 -13.04
C LEU A 184 2.37 -16.00 -14.22
N VAL A 185 2.78 -16.52 -15.38
CA VAL A 185 1.93 -16.61 -16.57
C VAL A 185 0.70 -17.50 -16.29
N CYS A 186 0.88 -18.66 -15.65
CA CYS A 186 -0.25 -19.51 -15.26
C CYS A 186 -1.25 -18.77 -14.36
N ILE A 187 -0.80 -18.01 -13.36
CA ILE A 187 -1.72 -17.23 -12.49
C ILE A 187 -2.49 -16.19 -13.29
N ILE A 188 -1.82 -15.47 -14.20
CA ILE A 188 -2.47 -14.47 -15.05
C ILE A 188 -3.52 -15.15 -15.95
N LEU A 189 -3.17 -16.26 -16.59
CA LEU A 189 -4.09 -17.00 -17.45
C LEU A 189 -5.30 -17.54 -16.68
N ILE A 190 -5.07 -18.07 -15.46
CA ILE A 190 -6.15 -18.50 -14.57
C ILE A 190 -7.03 -17.30 -14.21
N ALA A 191 -6.44 -16.17 -13.80
CA ALA A 191 -7.20 -14.97 -13.47
C ALA A 191 -8.07 -14.50 -14.64
N ILE A 192 -7.51 -14.44 -15.85
CA ILE A 192 -8.25 -14.08 -17.08
C ILE A 192 -9.36 -15.09 -17.37
N ALA A 193 -9.10 -16.39 -17.25
CA ALA A 193 -10.10 -17.43 -17.46
C ALA A 193 -11.25 -17.36 -16.45
N PHE A 194 -11.00 -16.85 -15.24
CA PHE A 194 -12.02 -16.64 -14.21
C PHE A 194 -12.86 -15.37 -14.43
N ILE A 195 -12.40 -14.39 -15.20
CA ILE A 195 -13.17 -13.15 -15.52
C ILE A 195 -14.57 -13.47 -16.10
N PRO A 196 -14.71 -14.25 -17.19
CA PRO A 196 -16.03 -14.53 -17.77
C PRO A 196 -16.93 -15.33 -16.82
N ILE A 197 -16.36 -16.19 -15.98
CA ILE A 197 -17.11 -16.95 -14.97
C ILE A 197 -17.63 -16.00 -13.88
N ALA A 198 -16.78 -15.09 -13.39
CA ALA A 198 -17.15 -14.10 -12.40
C ALA A 198 -18.22 -13.13 -12.93
N ILE A 199 -18.14 -12.75 -14.20
CA ILE A 199 -19.14 -11.86 -14.83
C ILE A 199 -20.49 -12.57 -14.98
N ASN A 200 -20.49 -13.81 -15.47
CA ASN A 200 -21.73 -14.54 -15.75
C ASN A 200 -22.43 -15.08 -14.50
N PHE A 201 -21.68 -15.47 -13.47
CA PHE A 201 -22.24 -16.12 -12.27
C PHE A 201 -22.13 -15.31 -10.98
N GLY A 202 -21.25 -14.31 -10.90
CA GLY A 202 -20.94 -13.59 -9.66
C GLY A 202 -21.50 -12.17 -9.57
N LEU A 203 -21.74 -11.50 -10.70
CA LEU A 203 -22.20 -10.11 -10.73
C LEU A 203 -23.73 -10.02 -10.76
N LYS A 204 -24.29 -9.14 -9.93
CA LYS A 204 -25.71 -8.77 -10.02
C LYS A 204 -25.94 -8.03 -11.36
N PRO A 205 -27.14 -8.13 -11.98
CA PRO A 205 -27.40 -7.55 -13.31
C PRO A 205 -27.08 -6.04 -13.43
N TYR A 206 -27.17 -5.27 -12.34
CA TYR A 206 -26.76 -3.85 -12.32
C TYR A 206 -25.23 -3.63 -12.45
N GLN A 207 -24.41 -4.58 -12.00
CA GLN A 207 -22.96 -4.49 -12.10
C GLN A 207 -22.43 -4.97 -13.46
N GLN A 208 -23.24 -5.68 -14.24
CA GLN A 208 -22.91 -6.08 -15.62
C GLN A 208 -23.15 -4.94 -16.64
N GLN A 209 -23.95 -3.92 -16.27
CA GLN A 209 -24.31 -2.80 -17.14
C GLN A 209 -23.39 -1.57 -16.98
N ARG A 210 -22.44 -1.59 -16.03
CA ARG A 210 -21.44 -0.54 -15.80
C ARG A 210 -20.07 -1.01 -16.26
#